data_AF-A0A961FS80-F1
#
_entry.id   AF-A0A961FS80-F1
#
_cell.length_a   1.000
_cell.length_b   1.000
_cell.length_c   1.000
_cell.angle_alpha   90.00
_cell.angle_beta   90.00
_cell.angle_gamma   90.00
#
_symmetry.space_group_name_H-M   'P 1'
#
loop_
_entity.id
_entity.type
_entity.pdbx_description
1 polymer ?
#
loop_
_entity_poly.entity_id
_entity_poly.type
_entity_poly.pdbx_seq_one_letter_code
_entity_poly.pdbx_strand_id
1 'polypeptide(L)'
;MDGLFGLIAVVSLIGWIATRYSIWCLPFIVSLAILAEDDFYPLSYFPMYSDPNESENYLYVAEWKDDPATYEPIPIHQFTGLSAPKVKKMWKSYRRDFADDLHKKDTQLTPAETNEIAGILLKEFSKVANNKGSQLPDHLALVEVWIEATEKGGWTETTTVLGYLPAEKAVPQDKPIAEPAAAGL
;
A
#
# COMPACT_ATOMS: atom_id res chain seq x y z
N MET A 1 9.70 -34.74 -33.46
CA MET A 1 10.23 -35.30 -32.19
C MET A 1 11.47 -34.53 -31.70
N ASP A 2 12.01 -33.62 -32.50
CA ASP A 2 13.32 -32.97 -32.27
C ASP A 2 13.30 -31.87 -31.20
N GLY A 3 12.15 -31.21 -30.97
CA GLY A 3 12.03 -30.18 -29.93
C GLY A 3 12.10 -30.70 -28.50
N LEU A 4 11.67 -31.95 -28.27
CA LEU A 4 11.69 -32.57 -26.94
C LEU A 4 13.12 -32.93 -26.50
N PHE A 5 13.94 -33.42 -27.44
CA PHE A 5 15.35 -33.70 -27.19
C PHE A 5 16.17 -32.43 -26.95
N GLY A 6 15.85 -31.34 -27.67
CA GLY A 6 16.45 -30.02 -27.41
C GLY A 6 16.14 -29.51 -26.01
N LEU A 7 14.89 -29.59 -25.57
CA LEU A 7 14.47 -29.15 -24.24
C LEU A 7 15.15 -29.96 -23.13
N ILE A 8 15.19 -31.29 -23.26
CA ILE A 8 15.84 -32.17 -22.28
C ILE A 8 17.34 -31.90 -22.20
N ALA A 9 18.01 -31.66 -23.33
CA ALA A 9 19.43 -31.32 -23.35
C ALA A 9 19.72 -29.98 -22.65
N VAL A 10 18.87 -28.97 -22.86
CA VAL A 10 19.02 -27.66 -22.22
C VAL A 10 18.78 -27.75 -20.71
N VAL A 11 17.72 -28.46 -20.27
CA VAL A 11 17.43 -28.65 -18.84
C VAL A 11 18.53 -29.45 -18.14
N SER A 12 19.08 -30.47 -18.81
CA SER A 12 20.18 -31.27 -18.28
C SER A 12 21.48 -30.47 -18.17
N LEU A 13 21.76 -29.61 -19.15
CA LEU A 13 22.92 -28.72 -19.14
C LEU A 13 22.82 -27.67 -18.02
N ILE A 14 21.64 -27.07 -17.84
CA ILE A 14 21.37 -26.12 -16.75
C ILE A 14 21.52 -26.80 -15.39
N GLY A 15 20.95 -28.00 -15.21
CA GLY A 15 21.10 -28.78 -13.99
C GLY A 15 22.55 -29.19 -13.69
N TRP A 16 23.34 -29.52 -14.72
CA TRP A 16 24.75 -29.84 -14.58
C TRP A 16 25.61 -28.61 -14.23
N ILE A 17 25.35 -27.46 -14.84
CA ILE A 17 26.01 -26.19 -14.49
C ILE A 17 25.64 -25.78 -13.06
N ALA A 18 24.37 -25.89 -12.70
CA ALA A 18 23.87 -25.54 -11.37
C ALA A 18 24.49 -26.38 -10.24
N THR A 19 24.72 -27.67 -10.49
CA THR A 19 25.32 -28.59 -9.51
C THR A 19 26.84 -28.48 -9.44
N ARG A 20 27.52 -28.19 -10.55
CA ARG A 20 29.00 -28.15 -10.59
C ARG A 20 29.59 -26.78 -10.30
N TYR A 21 28.82 -25.71 -10.52
CA TYR A 21 29.22 -24.31 -10.31
C TYR A 21 28.25 -23.59 -9.37
N SER A 22 27.79 -24.25 -8.29
CA SER A 22 26.77 -23.69 -7.39
C SER A 22 27.17 -22.32 -6.80
N ILE A 23 28.47 -22.10 -6.59
CA ILE A 23 29.04 -20.83 -6.13
C ILE A 23 28.86 -19.70 -7.16
N TRP A 24 28.85 -20.01 -8.46
CA TRP A 24 28.66 -19.04 -9.55
C TRP A 24 27.18 -18.83 -9.89
N CYS A 25 26.29 -19.71 -9.43
CA CYS A 25 24.86 -19.53 -9.58
C CYS A 25 24.33 -18.41 -8.67
N LEU A 26 24.92 -18.25 -7.49
CA LEU A 26 24.58 -17.18 -6.55
C LEU A 26 24.73 -15.77 -7.16
N PRO A 27 25.90 -15.35 -7.69
CA PRO A 27 26.03 -14.04 -8.29
C PRO A 27 25.13 -13.87 -9.52
N PHE A 28 24.89 -14.93 -10.30
CA PHE A 28 23.96 -14.86 -11.43
C PHE A 28 22.51 -14.63 -10.98
N ILE A 29 22.03 -15.36 -9.97
CA ILE A 29 20.69 -15.17 -9.39
C ILE A 29 20.57 -13.79 -8.75
N VAL A 30 21.59 -13.31 -8.05
CA VAL A 30 21.61 -11.97 -7.45
C VAL A 30 21.57 -10.89 -8.53
N SER A 31 22.36 -11.01 -9.60
CA SER A 31 22.33 -10.06 -10.72
C SER A 31 20.98 -10.07 -11.44
N LEU A 32 20.37 -11.25 -11.60
CA LEU A 32 19.05 -11.39 -12.23
C LEU A 32 17.94 -10.84 -11.34
N ALA A 33 18.05 -10.97 -10.02
CA ALA A 33 17.14 -10.34 -9.05
C ALA A 33 17.26 -8.82 -9.05
N ILE A 34 18.48 -8.28 -9.07
CA ILE A 34 18.73 -6.82 -9.18
C ILE A 34 18.19 -6.26 -10.51
N LEU A 35 18.33 -7.00 -11.62
CA LEU A 35 17.78 -6.56 -12.90
C LEU A 35 16.24 -6.66 -12.96
N ALA A 36 15.65 -7.59 -12.20
CA ALA A 36 14.22 -7.84 -12.19
C ALA A 36 13.43 -6.98 -11.17
N GLU A 37 14.13 -6.20 -10.33
CA GLU A 37 13.55 -5.38 -9.26
C GLU A 37 12.54 -4.34 -9.78
N ASP A 38 12.71 -3.84 -11.01
CA ASP A 38 11.88 -2.74 -11.53
C ASP A 38 10.62 -3.20 -12.29
N ASP A 39 10.64 -4.35 -12.98
CA ASP A 39 9.56 -4.73 -13.92
C ASP A 39 8.77 -6.01 -13.55
N PHE A 40 9.31 -6.89 -12.68
CA PHE A 40 8.71 -8.21 -12.43
C PHE A 40 8.08 -8.37 -11.04
N TYR A 41 8.11 -7.35 -10.18
CA TYR A 41 7.56 -7.43 -8.82
C TYR A 41 6.39 -6.45 -8.62
N PRO A 42 5.14 -6.82 -8.95
CA PRO A 42 3.97 -5.99 -8.65
C PRO A 42 3.65 -5.89 -7.13
N LEU A 43 4.49 -6.44 -6.25
CA LEU A 43 4.23 -6.55 -4.80
C LEU A 43 5.23 -5.81 -3.89
N SER A 44 6.20 -5.05 -4.41
CA SER A 44 7.26 -4.43 -3.58
C SER A 44 6.90 -3.08 -2.93
N TYR A 45 5.70 -2.55 -3.17
CA TYR A 45 5.18 -1.38 -2.40
C TYR A 45 4.28 -1.78 -1.22
N PHE A 46 3.97 -3.07 -1.07
CA PHE A 46 3.28 -3.61 0.10
C PHE A 46 4.31 -4.10 1.12
N PRO A 47 4.20 -3.73 2.42
CA PRO A 47 5.08 -4.27 3.44
C PRO A 47 4.84 -5.77 3.56
N MET A 48 5.74 -6.56 2.97
CA MET A 48 5.77 -8.00 3.07
C MET A 48 6.35 -8.37 4.45
N TYR A 49 5.51 -8.58 5.47
CA TYR A 49 5.90 -9.28 6.70
C TYR A 49 4.77 -10.15 7.24
N SER A 50 5.14 -11.43 7.42
CA SER A 50 4.66 -12.48 8.34
C SER A 50 3.20 -12.42 8.80
N ASP A 51 2.42 -13.38 8.28
CA ASP A 51 1.02 -13.66 8.56
C ASP A 51 0.06 -12.48 8.30
N PRO A 52 -0.71 -12.49 7.19
CA PRO A 52 -1.82 -11.57 7.02
C PRO A 52 -2.79 -11.78 8.18
N ASN A 53 -2.71 -10.89 9.16
CA ASN A 53 -3.59 -10.89 10.29
C ASN A 53 -4.86 -10.16 9.86
N GLU A 54 -5.98 -10.87 9.83
CA GLU A 54 -7.31 -10.35 9.50
C GLU A 54 -7.72 -9.13 10.35
N SER A 55 -7.05 -8.91 11.49
CA SER A 55 -7.28 -7.74 12.36
C SER A 55 -6.44 -6.50 12.04
N GLU A 56 -5.65 -6.50 10.96
CA GLU A 56 -4.81 -5.37 10.58
C GLU A 56 -5.27 -4.63 9.32
N ASN A 57 -5.50 -3.32 9.49
CA ASN A 57 -5.79 -2.40 8.39
C ASN A 57 -4.52 -1.85 7.72
N TYR A 58 -4.62 -1.46 6.46
CA TYR A 58 -3.60 -0.72 5.72
C TYR A 58 -3.99 0.75 5.59
N LEU A 59 -2.97 1.61 5.47
CA LEU A 59 -3.16 3.04 5.26
C LEU A 59 -2.27 3.48 4.11
N TYR A 60 -2.85 4.19 3.15
CA TYR A 60 -2.12 4.85 2.09
C TYR A 60 -2.64 6.27 1.84
N VAL A 61 -1.82 7.07 1.17
CA VAL A 61 -2.19 8.42 0.74
C VAL A 61 -2.55 8.36 -0.73
N ALA A 62 -3.62 9.04 -1.10
CA ALA A 62 -4.11 9.09 -2.46
C ALA A 62 -4.29 10.55 -2.91
N GLU A 63 -4.13 10.80 -4.20
CA GLU A 63 -4.55 12.05 -4.83
C GLU A 63 -5.98 11.89 -5.33
N TRP A 64 -6.81 12.92 -5.18
CA TRP A 64 -8.12 12.98 -5.81
C TRP A 64 -8.19 14.23 -6.69
N LYS A 65 -8.76 14.13 -7.89
CA LYS A 65 -8.79 15.24 -8.85
C LYS A 65 -10.10 16.02 -8.72
N ASP A 66 -11.14 15.52 -9.37
CA ASP A 66 -12.41 16.23 -9.52
C ASP A 66 -13.52 15.67 -8.62
N ASP A 67 -13.55 14.34 -8.46
CA ASP A 67 -14.50 13.62 -7.61
C ASP A 67 -13.73 12.88 -6.50
N PRO A 68 -14.01 13.15 -5.21
CA PRO A 68 -13.34 12.48 -4.10
C PRO A 68 -13.68 10.99 -3.98
N ALA A 69 -14.65 10.49 -4.75
CA ALA A 69 -14.89 9.05 -4.93
C ALA A 69 -13.87 8.37 -5.88
N THR A 70 -13.13 9.15 -6.67
CA THR A 70 -12.02 8.67 -7.52
C THR A 70 -10.69 9.17 -7.00
N TYR A 71 -9.90 8.26 -6.47
CA TYR A 71 -8.58 8.54 -5.93
C TYR A 71 -7.54 7.59 -6.52
N GLU A 72 -6.35 8.12 -6.77
CA GLU A 72 -5.19 7.38 -7.26
C GLU A 72 -4.16 7.29 -6.12
N PRO A 73 -3.74 6.08 -5.70
CA PRO A 73 -2.71 5.93 -4.68
C PRO A 73 -1.41 6.62 -5.10
N ILE A 74 -0.82 7.41 -4.20
CA ILE A 74 0.46 8.06 -4.44
C ILE A 74 1.58 7.38 -3.64
N PRO A 75 2.79 7.25 -4.21
CA PRO A 75 3.94 6.68 -3.50
C PRO A 75 4.51 7.71 -2.52
N ILE A 76 3.84 7.92 -1.38
CA ILE A 76 4.18 8.95 -0.37
C ILE A 76 5.63 8.89 0.10
N HIS A 77 6.25 7.71 0.06
CA HIS A 77 7.66 7.51 0.37
C HIS A 77 8.60 8.28 -0.55
N GLN A 78 8.30 8.41 -1.84
CA GLN A 78 9.14 9.14 -2.78
C GLN A 78 9.19 10.64 -2.45
N PHE A 79 8.09 11.20 -1.95
CA PHE A 79 7.98 12.61 -1.60
C PHE A 79 8.49 12.92 -0.18
N THR A 80 8.16 12.07 0.79
CA THR A 80 8.39 12.33 2.21
C THR A 80 9.52 11.48 2.81
N GLY A 81 9.90 10.37 2.17
CA GLY A 81 10.72 9.30 2.73
C GLY A 81 10.09 8.53 3.89
N LEU A 82 8.80 8.76 4.18
CA LEU A 82 8.08 8.00 5.20
C LEU A 82 7.63 6.67 4.62
N SER A 83 7.84 5.57 5.35
CA SER A 83 7.32 4.25 4.96
C SER A 83 5.87 4.07 5.41
N ALA A 84 5.12 3.16 4.77
CA ALA A 84 3.73 2.89 5.13
C ALA A 84 3.53 2.50 6.62
N PRO A 85 4.40 1.68 7.24
CA PRO A 85 4.32 1.41 8.69
C PRO A 85 4.51 2.67 9.54
N LYS A 86 5.38 3.60 9.10
CA LYS A 86 5.59 4.87 9.80
C LYS A 86 4.36 5.77 9.69
N VAL A 87 3.72 5.83 8.52
CA VAL A 87 2.44 6.51 8.30
C VAL A 87 1.36 5.95 9.24
N LYS A 88 1.19 4.62 9.28
CA LYS A 88 0.23 3.95 10.20
C LYS A 88 0.53 4.24 11.67
N LYS A 89 1.81 4.26 12.06
CA LYS A 89 2.22 4.61 13.42
C LYS A 89 1.90 6.06 13.76
N MET A 90 2.13 7.00 12.84
CA MET A 90 1.78 8.41 13.03
C MET A 90 0.27 8.56 13.17
N TRP A 91 -0.52 7.96 12.28
CA TRP A 91 -1.98 7.94 12.40
C TRP A 91 -2.46 7.47 13.77
N LYS A 92 -2.00 6.30 14.23
CA LYS A 92 -2.36 5.75 15.55
C LYS A 92 -1.98 6.69 16.71
N SER A 93 -0.82 7.35 16.64
CA SER A 93 -0.40 8.31 17.66
C SER A 93 -1.31 9.53 17.67
N TYR A 94 -1.49 10.18 16.52
CA TYR A 94 -2.31 11.39 16.41
C TYR A 94 -3.76 11.13 16.85
N ARG A 95 -4.31 9.97 16.47
CA ARG A 95 -5.67 9.59 16.85
C ARG A 95 -5.81 9.41 18.36
N ARG A 96 -4.87 8.71 19.00
CA ARG A 96 -4.86 8.52 20.44
C ARG A 96 -4.69 9.85 21.17
N ASP A 97 -3.71 10.65 20.77
CA ASP A 97 -3.40 11.92 21.42
C ASP A 97 -4.61 12.89 21.31
N PHE A 98 -5.29 12.92 20.17
CA PHE A 98 -6.54 13.69 19.98
C PHE A 98 -7.71 13.14 20.80
N ALA A 99 -7.85 11.82 20.92
CA ALA A 99 -8.89 11.21 21.76
C ALA A 99 -8.66 11.52 23.26
N ASP A 100 -7.39 11.48 23.70
CA ASP A 100 -6.99 11.83 25.06
C ASP A 100 -7.30 13.30 25.38
N ASP A 101 -7.04 14.21 24.45
CA ASP A 101 -7.36 15.65 24.55
C ASP A 101 -8.88 15.89 24.70
N LEU A 102 -9.70 15.05 24.05
CA LEU A 102 -11.16 15.10 24.15
C LEU A 102 -11.72 14.28 25.31
N HIS A 103 -10.87 13.59 26.09
CA HIS A 103 -11.27 12.64 27.12
C HIS A 103 -12.23 11.54 26.62
N LYS A 104 -12.01 11.09 25.38
CA LYS A 104 -12.78 10.02 24.72
C LYS A 104 -11.89 8.81 24.46
N LYS A 105 -12.50 7.65 24.20
CA LYS A 105 -11.77 6.51 23.62
C LYS A 105 -11.62 6.70 22.11
N ASP A 106 -10.55 6.18 21.52
CA ASP A 106 -10.35 6.13 20.06
C ASP A 106 -11.58 5.66 19.28
N THR A 107 -12.28 4.65 19.79
CA THR A 107 -13.47 4.05 19.15
C THR A 107 -14.71 4.93 19.21
N GLN A 108 -14.65 6.08 19.89
CA GLN A 108 -15.76 7.02 20.08
C GLN A 108 -15.57 8.30 19.27
N LEU A 109 -14.49 8.40 18.48
CA LEU A 109 -14.28 9.53 17.59
C LEU A 109 -15.33 9.53 16.48
N THR A 110 -15.92 10.68 16.24
CA THR A 110 -16.88 10.91 15.16
C THR A 110 -16.17 10.95 13.80
N PRO A 111 -16.89 10.77 12.68
CA PRO A 111 -16.33 10.94 11.35
C PRO A 111 -15.71 12.33 11.12
N ALA A 112 -16.30 13.38 11.70
CA ALA A 112 -15.78 14.74 11.60
C ALA A 112 -14.43 14.89 12.31
N GLU A 113 -14.30 14.36 13.53
CA GLU A 113 -13.04 14.35 14.30
C GLU A 113 -11.97 13.50 13.58
N THR A 114 -12.38 12.37 13.00
CA THR A 114 -11.49 11.50 12.20
C THR A 114 -10.94 12.23 10.98
N ASN A 115 -11.79 12.96 10.25
CA ASN A 115 -11.39 13.79 9.11
C ASN A 115 -10.45 14.93 9.51
N GLU A 116 -10.66 15.54 10.68
CA GLU A 116 -9.78 16.58 11.21
C GLU A 116 -8.37 16.03 11.48
N ILE A 117 -8.27 14.88 12.15
CA ILE A 117 -6.99 14.20 12.42
C ILE A 117 -6.29 13.84 11.10
N ALA A 118 -7.02 13.31 10.13
CA ALA A 118 -6.49 12.98 8.81
C ALA A 118 -5.95 14.22 8.10
N GLY A 119 -6.69 15.34 8.15
CA GLY A 119 -6.26 16.62 7.58
C GLY A 119 -4.99 17.18 8.23
N ILE A 120 -4.84 17.05 9.56
CA ILE A 120 -3.61 17.42 10.28
C ILE A 120 -2.43 16.57 9.78
N LEU A 121 -2.63 15.26 9.66
CA LEU A 121 -1.59 14.33 9.22
C LEU A 121 -1.15 14.60 7.77
N LEU A 122 -2.10 14.84 6.85
CA LEU A 122 -1.82 15.16 5.45
C LEU A 122 -1.07 16.50 5.31
N LYS A 123 -1.40 17.51 6.12
CA LYS A 123 -0.63 18.76 6.18
C LYS A 123 0.79 18.52 6.66
N GLU A 124 0.99 17.64 7.64
CA GLU A 124 2.32 17.28 8.10
C GLU A 124 3.14 16.58 7.02
N PHE A 125 2.54 15.67 6.25
CA PHE A 125 3.19 15.07 5.09
C PHE A 125 3.58 16.11 4.04
N SER A 126 2.72 17.08 3.78
CA SER A 126 3.01 18.19 2.86
C SER A 126 4.21 19.02 3.34
N LYS A 127 4.30 19.32 4.64
CA LYS A 127 5.48 20.00 5.22
C LYS A 127 6.76 19.16 5.08
N VAL A 128 6.68 17.86 5.38
CA VAL A 128 7.84 16.96 5.28
C VAL A 128 8.32 16.85 3.83
N ALA A 129 7.41 16.77 2.86
CA ALA A 129 7.75 16.79 1.44
C ALA A 129 8.44 18.11 1.06
N ASN A 130 7.86 19.24 1.44
CA ASN A 130 8.42 20.57 1.15
C ASN A 130 9.83 20.75 1.74
N ASN A 131 10.06 20.26 2.97
CA ASN A 131 11.39 20.29 3.60
C ASN A 131 12.43 19.45 2.85
N LYS A 132 11.99 18.47 2.05
CA LYS A 132 12.83 17.65 1.17
C LYS A 132 12.97 18.21 -0.25
N GLY A 133 12.36 19.35 -0.54
CA GLY A 133 12.32 19.93 -1.90
C GLY A 133 11.41 19.15 -2.85
N SER A 134 10.51 18.32 -2.33
CA SER A 134 9.44 17.67 -3.09
C SER A 134 8.11 18.36 -2.81
N GLN A 135 7.16 18.27 -3.74
CA GLN A 135 5.82 18.85 -3.54
C GLN A 135 4.78 17.74 -3.70
N LEU A 136 3.87 17.65 -2.73
CA LEU A 136 2.69 16.78 -2.86
C LEU A 136 1.58 17.48 -3.64
N PRO A 137 0.69 16.72 -4.29
CA PRO A 137 -0.54 17.27 -4.86
C PRO A 137 -1.34 18.09 -3.85
N ASP A 138 -2.07 19.09 -4.36
CA ASP A 138 -2.89 19.98 -3.53
C ASP A 138 -4.12 19.27 -2.92
N HIS A 139 -4.55 18.19 -3.57
CA HIS A 139 -5.73 17.42 -3.23
C HIS A 139 -5.36 16.01 -2.79
N LEU A 140 -5.34 15.77 -1.48
CA LEU A 140 -4.95 14.50 -0.88
C LEU A 140 -6.09 13.87 -0.09
N ALA A 141 -6.07 12.55 -0.02
CA ALA A 141 -6.94 11.74 0.82
C ALA A 141 -6.09 10.74 1.61
N LEU A 142 -6.47 10.49 2.86
CA LEU A 142 -5.95 9.38 3.65
C LEU A 142 -6.95 8.23 3.59
N VAL A 143 -6.51 7.08 3.09
CA VAL A 143 -7.40 5.95 2.82
C VAL A 143 -6.99 4.76 3.69
N GLU A 144 -7.97 4.17 4.35
CA GLU A 144 -7.87 2.94 5.11
C GLU A 144 -8.41 1.76 4.30
N VAL A 145 -7.70 0.65 4.32
CA VAL A 145 -8.11 -0.60 3.67
C VAL A 145 -8.11 -1.72 4.67
N TRP A 146 -9.20 -2.47 4.70
CA TRP A 146 -9.32 -3.75 5.38
C TRP A 146 -9.34 -4.86 4.34
N ILE A 147 -8.49 -5.87 4.51
CA ILE A 147 -8.44 -7.04 3.65
C ILE A 147 -8.80 -8.23 4.53
N GLU A 148 -9.95 -8.83 4.27
CA GLU A 148 -10.48 -9.94 5.06
C GLU A 148 -10.55 -11.21 4.21
N ALA A 149 -10.19 -12.35 4.82
CA ALA A 149 -10.35 -13.65 4.18
C ALA A 149 -11.82 -14.07 4.24
N THR A 150 -12.38 -14.50 3.11
CA THR A 150 -13.73 -15.05 3.05
C THR A 150 -13.72 -16.54 3.41
N GLU A 151 -14.82 -17.04 3.99
CA GLU A 151 -14.99 -18.47 4.32
C GLU A 151 -14.84 -19.42 3.12
N LYS A 152 -14.97 -18.90 1.89
CA LYS A 152 -14.85 -19.65 0.63
C LYS A 152 -13.44 -19.64 0.02
N GLY A 153 -12.45 -19.08 0.71
CA GLY A 153 -11.06 -19.03 0.25
C GLY A 153 -10.74 -17.88 -0.72
N GLY A 154 -11.61 -16.88 -0.84
CA GLY A 154 -11.33 -15.60 -1.51
C GLY A 154 -11.02 -14.47 -0.52
N TRP A 155 -10.80 -13.25 -1.01
CA TRP A 155 -10.53 -12.06 -0.20
C TRP A 155 -11.54 -10.95 -0.49
N THR A 156 -11.93 -10.19 0.52
CA THR A 156 -12.75 -8.98 0.39
C THR A 156 -11.96 -7.77 0.84
N GLU A 157 -11.97 -6.73 0.02
CA GLU A 157 -11.34 -5.44 0.31
C GLU A 157 -12.42 -4.43 0.68
N THR A 158 -12.30 -3.81 1.85
CA THR A 158 -13.14 -2.68 2.27
C THR A 158 -12.28 -1.43 2.34
N THR A 159 -12.56 -0.47 1.47
CA THR A 159 -11.83 0.79 1.39
C THR A 159 -12.65 1.93 2.01
N THR A 160 -12.06 2.65 2.94
CA THR A 160 -12.69 3.78 3.64
C THR A 160 -11.80 5.01 3.58
N VAL A 161 -12.35 6.13 3.10
CA VAL A 161 -11.62 7.41 3.15
C VAL A 161 -11.77 8.02 4.54
N LEU A 162 -10.65 8.15 5.25
CA LEU A 162 -10.61 8.69 6.61
C LEU A 162 -10.69 10.22 6.64
N GLY A 163 -10.18 10.88 5.62
CA GLY A 163 -10.31 12.33 5.46
C GLY A 163 -9.52 12.91 4.30
N TYR A 164 -9.72 14.22 4.08
CA TYR A 164 -9.26 14.95 2.89
C TYR A 164 -8.45 16.19 3.24
N LEU A 165 -7.57 16.58 2.30
CA LEU A 165 -6.93 17.87 2.23
C LEU A 165 -7.18 18.47 0.83
N PRO A 166 -7.70 19.69 0.70
CA PRO A 166 -8.36 20.50 1.73
C PRO A 166 -9.67 19.86 2.22
N ALA A 167 -10.04 20.09 3.49
CA ALA A 167 -11.16 19.44 4.16
C ALA A 167 -12.56 19.83 3.65
N GLU A 168 -12.65 20.75 2.68
CA GLU A 168 -13.87 21.42 2.22
C GLU A 168 -14.75 20.54 1.30
N LYS A 169 -14.27 19.37 0.88
CA LYS A 169 -14.99 18.40 0.05
C LYS A 169 -15.04 17.00 0.69
N ALA A 170 -15.53 16.93 1.92
CA ALA A 170 -15.87 15.64 2.54
C ALA A 170 -17.02 14.98 1.75
N VAL A 171 -16.72 13.96 0.93
CA VAL A 171 -17.75 13.10 0.34
C VAL A 171 -18.43 12.32 1.46
N PRO A 172 -19.78 12.27 1.51
CA PRO A 172 -20.50 11.50 2.51
C PRO A 172 -20.07 10.03 2.49
N GLN A 173 -19.65 9.53 3.66
CA GLN A 173 -19.04 8.21 3.90
C GLN A 173 -19.99 7.01 3.70
N ASP A 174 -21.12 7.15 3.01
CA ASP A 174 -22.22 6.18 3.05
C ASP A 174 -22.47 5.42 1.75
N LYS A 175 -21.50 5.43 0.82
CA LYS A 175 -21.52 4.49 -0.30
C LYS A 175 -20.47 3.40 -0.08
N PRO A 176 -20.88 2.15 0.18
CA PRO A 176 -19.99 1.02 -0.07
C PRO A 176 -19.56 1.12 -1.54
N ILE A 177 -18.26 1.33 -1.77
CA ILE A 177 -17.69 1.31 -3.10
C ILE A 177 -17.79 -0.15 -3.55
N ALA A 178 -18.64 -0.40 -4.53
CA ALA A 178 -18.94 -1.73 -5.01
C ALA A 178 -17.67 -2.42 -5.50
N GLU A 179 -17.48 -3.64 -4.98
CA GLU A 179 -16.80 -4.81 -5.54
C GLU A 179 -16.04 -4.55 -6.87
N PRO A 180 -14.71 -4.73 -6.93
CA PRO A 180 -14.04 -4.80 -8.22
C PRO A 180 -14.69 -5.96 -8.98
N ALA A 181 -15.31 -5.62 -10.11
CA ALA A 181 -15.97 -6.56 -10.99
C ALA A 181 -15.09 -7.81 -11.14
N ALA A 182 -15.62 -8.96 -10.73
CA ALA A 182 -15.01 -10.26 -10.95
C ALA A 182 -14.60 -10.33 -12.42
N ALA A 183 -13.29 -10.19 -12.67
CA ALA A 183 -12.71 -10.46 -13.97
C ALA A 183 -12.90 -11.96 -14.20
N GLY A 184 -13.87 -12.29 -15.04
CA GLY A 184 -14.11 -13.65 -15.47
C GLY A 184 -12.87 -14.23 -16.11
N LEU A 185 -12.45 -15.38 -15.60
CA LEU A 185 -11.71 -16.42 -16.30
C LEU A 185 -12.29 -17.78 -15.89
#